data_AF-A0A1A8XVJ1-F1
#
_entry.id   AF-A0A1A8XVJ1-F1
#
_cell.length_a   1.000
_cell.length_b   1.000
_cell.length_c   1.000
_cell.angle_alpha   90.00
_cell.angle_beta   90.00
_cell.angle_gamma   90.00
#
_symmetry.space_group_name_H-M   'P 1'
#
loop_
_entity.id
_entity.type
_entity.pdbx_description
1 polymer ?
#
loop_
_entity_poly.entity_id
_entity_poly.type
_entity_poly.pdbx_seq_one_letter_code
_entity_poly.pdbx_strand_id
1 'polypeptide(L)'
;MNITELFAIELPINVFTGRPARGIVNRIMRELGPINALAPEFPLATPAVAALRAKTESLGSGDFSPLWAGQNAMGCREVSASVLTREFWDAR
;
A
#
# COMPACT_ATOMS: atom_id res chain seq x y z
N MET A 1 -6.25 1.21 -12.73
CA MET A 1 -6.73 0.85 -11.37
C MET A 1 -7.65 1.96 -10.92
N ASN A 2 -8.96 1.71 -10.87
CA ASN A 2 -9.95 2.74 -10.53
C ASN A 2 -9.95 2.96 -9.01
N ILE A 3 -9.92 4.23 -8.58
CA ILE A 3 -9.94 4.63 -7.16
C ILE A 3 -11.22 4.16 -6.46
N THR A 4 -12.27 3.76 -7.18
CA THR A 4 -13.50 3.25 -6.56
C THR A 4 -13.40 1.81 -6.00
N GLU A 5 -12.30 1.08 -6.20
CA GLU A 5 -12.07 -0.24 -5.58
C GLU A 5 -11.41 -0.17 -4.18
N LEU A 6 -11.50 0.98 -3.50
CA LEU A 6 -10.92 1.26 -2.17
C LEU A 6 -11.46 0.42 -0.99
N PHE A 7 -12.28 -0.60 -1.24
CA PHE A 7 -13.04 -1.37 -0.24
C PHE A 7 -12.22 -2.23 0.74
N ALA A 8 -10.92 -1.98 0.95
CA ALA A 8 -10.15 -2.81 1.88
C ALA A 8 -8.94 -2.13 2.55
N ILE A 9 -8.91 -0.80 2.70
CA ILE A 9 -7.87 -0.13 3.54
C ILE A 9 -8.24 -0.24 5.03
N GLU A 10 -8.61 -1.42 5.51
CA GLU A 10 -9.12 -1.58 6.87
C GLU A 10 -8.08 -2.19 7.81
N LEU A 11 -7.31 -3.17 7.34
CA LEU A 11 -6.50 -4.02 8.22
C LEU A 11 -5.00 -3.69 8.13
N PRO A 12 -4.31 -3.62 9.29
CA PRO A 12 -2.87 -3.49 9.29
C PRO A 12 -2.21 -4.69 8.63
N ILE A 13 -1.11 -4.47 7.93
CA ILE A 13 -0.35 -5.51 7.24
C ILE A 13 1.07 -5.64 7.72
N ASN A 14 1.55 -6.86 7.92
CA ASN A 14 2.93 -7.13 8.31
C ASN A 14 3.73 -7.95 7.28
N VAL A 15 3.08 -8.52 6.26
CA VAL A 15 3.73 -9.43 5.28
C VAL A 15 4.81 -8.77 4.42
N PHE A 16 4.84 -7.43 4.32
CA PHE A 16 5.84 -6.71 3.53
C PHE A 16 7.07 -6.29 4.32
N THR A 17 6.92 -6.01 5.62
CA THR A 17 7.97 -5.37 6.42
C THR A 17 8.25 -6.08 7.73
N GLY A 18 7.36 -6.94 8.21
CA GLY A 18 7.41 -7.56 9.54
C GLY A 18 6.77 -6.72 10.64
N ARG A 19 6.18 -5.56 10.31
CA ARG A 19 5.44 -4.69 11.24
C ARG A 19 4.13 -4.20 10.63
N PRO A 20 3.09 -3.97 11.46
CA PRO A 20 1.84 -3.36 11.03
C PRO A 20 2.04 -2.04 10.24
N ALA A 21 1.53 -1.99 9.02
CA ALA A 21 1.43 -0.81 8.17
C ALA A 21 0.06 -0.77 7.46
N ARG A 22 -0.34 0.35 6.84
CA ARG A 22 -1.63 0.49 6.15
C ARG A 22 -1.43 0.70 4.65
N GLY A 23 -2.11 -0.09 3.84
CA GLY A 23 -2.03 -0.02 2.39
C GLY A 23 -3.28 -0.53 1.69
N ILE A 24 -3.32 -0.35 0.38
CA ILE A 24 -4.36 -0.87 -0.51
C ILE A 24 -4.20 -2.39 -0.58
N VAL A 25 -5.30 -3.13 -0.38
CA VAL A 25 -5.27 -4.60 -0.38
C VAL A 25 -5.03 -5.15 -1.78
N ASN A 26 -4.00 -5.99 -1.88
CA ASN A 26 -3.63 -6.73 -3.07
C ASN A 26 -3.66 -8.26 -2.81
N ARG A 27 -3.17 -9.03 -3.78
CA ARG A 27 -3.22 -10.49 -3.78
C ARG A 27 -2.53 -11.11 -2.56
N ILE A 28 -1.28 -10.73 -2.27
CA ILE A 28 -0.55 -11.34 -1.13
C ILE A 28 -1.28 -11.13 0.19
N MET A 29 -1.94 -9.99 0.39
CA MET A 29 -2.73 -9.69 1.60
C MET A 29 -4.02 -10.51 1.66
N ARG A 30 -4.66 -10.78 0.52
CA ARG A 30 -5.86 -11.65 0.42
C ARG A 30 -5.52 -13.12 0.65
N GLU A 31 -4.37 -13.58 0.17
CA GLU A 31 -3.98 -14.98 0.24
C GLU A 31 -3.32 -15.36 1.57
N LEU A 32 -2.42 -14.51 2.09
CA LEU A 32 -1.68 -14.79 3.33
C LEU A 32 -2.35 -14.19 4.58
N GLY A 33 -3.43 -13.43 4.39
CA GLY A 33 -4.01 -12.59 5.41
C GLY A 33 -3.23 -11.28 5.61
N PRO A 34 -3.89 -10.20 6.06
CA PRO A 34 -3.24 -8.92 6.28
C PRO A 34 -2.22 -8.98 7.42
N ILE A 35 -2.59 -9.57 8.56
CA ILE A 35 -1.66 -9.91 9.65
C ILE A 35 -1.37 -11.41 9.59
N ASN A 36 -0.10 -11.74 9.38
CA ASN A 36 0.37 -13.12 9.33
C ASN A 36 1.42 -13.36 10.44
N ALA A 37 1.16 -14.32 11.32
CA ALA A 37 2.07 -14.68 12.41
C ALA A 37 3.40 -15.30 11.93
N LEU A 38 3.45 -15.78 10.68
CA LEU A 38 4.63 -16.35 10.04
C LEU A 38 5.46 -15.31 9.28
N ALA A 39 5.00 -14.05 9.20
CA ALA A 39 5.80 -12.99 8.60
C ALA A 39 7.09 -12.79 9.42
N PRO A 40 8.28 -12.77 8.79
CA PRO A 40 9.52 -12.49 9.49
C PRO A 40 9.46 -11.16 10.23
N GLU A 41 10.08 -11.07 11.41
CA GLU A 41 10.10 -9.84 12.19
C GLU A 41 10.75 -8.68 11.43
N PHE A 42 10.31 -7.47 11.71
CA PHE A 42 10.84 -6.30 11.04
C PHE A 42 12.35 -6.11 11.28
N PRO A 43 13.14 -5.78 10.23
CA PRO A 43 12.75 -5.45 8.86
C PRO A 43 12.82 -6.62 7.84
N LEU A 44 12.89 -7.87 8.32
CA LEU A 44 13.32 -9.05 7.56
C LEU A 44 12.30 -9.57 6.53
N ALA A 45 11.03 -9.15 6.58
CA ALA A 45 10.04 -9.57 5.59
C ALA A 45 10.27 -8.94 4.20
N THR A 46 10.93 -7.78 4.14
CA THR A 46 11.18 -7.04 2.88
C THR A 46 11.91 -7.87 1.81
N PRO A 47 13.07 -8.50 2.11
CA PRO A 47 13.76 -9.34 1.13
C PRO A 47 12.95 -10.57 0.71
N ALA A 48 12.07 -11.11 1.57
CA ALA A 48 11.28 -12.30 1.27
C ALA A 48 10.28 -12.08 0.11
N VAL A 49 9.79 -10.85 -0.05
CA VAL A 49 8.81 -10.49 -1.10
C VAL A 49 9.45 -9.76 -2.30
N ALA A 50 10.71 -9.36 -2.21
CA ALA A 50 11.37 -8.48 -3.18
C ALA A 50 11.40 -9.03 -4.61
N ALA A 51 11.71 -10.32 -4.78
CA ALA A 51 11.77 -10.94 -6.11
C ALA A 51 10.38 -11.05 -6.77
N LEU A 52 9.35 -11.41 -5.99
CA LEU A 52 7.96 -11.47 -6.45
C LEU A 52 7.44 -10.08 -6.82
N ARG A 53 7.74 -9.08 -5.99
CA ARG A 53 7.47 -7.67 -6.28
C ARG A 53 8.07 -7.25 -7.60
N ALA A 54 9.39 -7.40 -7.78
CA ALA A 54 10.07 -7.00 -9.00
C ALA A 54 9.47 -7.65 -10.25
N LYS A 55 9.17 -8.96 -10.16
CA LYS A 55 8.58 -9.70 -11.29
C LYS A 55 7.17 -9.22 -11.62
N THR A 56 6.31 -9.02 -10.62
CA THR A 56 4.92 -8.60 -10.85
C THR A 56 4.81 -7.16 -11.30
N GLU A 57 5.62 -6.25 -10.73
CA GLU A 57 5.70 -4.85 -11.17
C GLU A 57 6.16 -4.74 -12.63
N SER A 58 7.11 -5.57 -13.07
CA SER A 58 7.53 -5.61 -14.50
C SER A 58 6.41 -6.03 -15.47
N LEU A 59 5.36 -6.67 -14.95
CA LEU A 59 4.16 -7.09 -15.69
C LEU A 59 2.99 -6.12 -15.49
N GLY A 60 3.21 -4.97 -14.83
CA GLY A 60 2.17 -4.01 -14.51
C GLY A 60 1.20 -4.45 -13.41
N SER A 61 1.55 -5.47 -12.62
CA SER A 61 0.74 -5.96 -11.50
C SER A 61 1.29 -5.46 -10.16
N GLY A 62 0.40 -4.97 -9.30
CA GLY A 62 0.69 -4.56 -7.92
C GLY A 62 0.47 -5.67 -6.89
N ASP A 63 0.33 -6.93 -7.31
CA ASP A 63 -0.07 -8.06 -6.47
C ASP A 63 0.86 -8.34 -5.27
N PHE A 64 2.13 -7.95 -5.40
CA PHE A 64 3.18 -8.08 -4.37
C PHE A 64 3.85 -6.75 -4.05
N SER A 65 3.20 -5.63 -4.39
CA SER A 65 3.71 -4.29 -4.13
C SER A 65 3.22 -3.76 -2.78
N PRO A 66 4.07 -3.11 -1.98
CA PRO A 66 3.65 -2.41 -0.77
C PRO A 66 2.94 -1.09 -1.14
N LEU A 67 1.66 -1.14 -1.49
CA LEU A 67 0.84 0.00 -1.93
C LEU A 67 0.33 0.84 -0.75
N TRP A 68 1.20 1.61 -0.11
CA TRP A 68 0.87 2.40 1.08
C TRP A 68 -0.17 3.49 0.82
N ALA A 69 -1.20 3.53 1.67
CA ALA A 69 -2.27 4.52 1.59
C ALA A 69 -3.00 4.67 2.94
N GLY A 70 -3.47 5.88 3.23
CA GLY A 70 -4.44 6.12 4.31
C GLY A 70 -5.85 5.67 3.94
N GLN A 71 -6.80 5.76 4.87
CA GLN A 71 -8.19 5.31 4.64
C GLN A 71 -8.95 6.16 3.62
N ASN A 72 -8.57 7.42 3.44
CA ASN A 72 -9.19 8.33 2.48
C ASN A 72 -8.16 8.73 1.41
N ALA A 73 -8.29 8.14 0.22
CA ALA A 73 -7.50 8.49 -0.95
C ALA A 73 -8.24 9.41 -1.93
N MET A 74 -9.47 9.84 -1.62
CA MET A 74 -10.29 10.67 -2.53
C MET A 74 -9.71 12.06 -2.77
N GLY A 75 -8.87 12.55 -1.87
CA GLY A 75 -8.17 13.84 -2.02
C GLY A 75 -6.91 13.77 -2.90
N CYS A 76 -6.47 12.56 -3.30
CA CYS A 76 -5.28 12.39 -4.11
C CYS A 76 -5.50 12.97 -5.52
N ARG A 77 -4.63 13.91 -5.92
CA ARG A 77 -4.66 14.54 -7.25
C ARG A 77 -3.26 14.57 -7.85
N GLU A 78 -3.18 14.34 -9.15
CA GLU A 78 -1.95 14.43 -9.93
C GLU A 78 -1.67 15.88 -10.33
N VAL A 79 -1.30 16.70 -9.35
CA VAL A 79 -0.89 18.09 -9.52
C VAL A 79 0.38 18.35 -8.72
N SER A 80 1.01 19.52 -8.91
CA SER A 80 2.19 19.85 -8.11
C SER A 80 1.86 19.96 -6.62
N ALA A 81 2.80 19.54 -5.78
CA ALA A 81 2.65 19.68 -4.33
C ALA A 81 2.42 21.14 -3.90
N SER A 82 2.97 22.12 -4.64
CA SER A 82 2.79 23.53 -4.35
C SER A 82 1.36 24.03 -4.60
N VAL A 83 0.66 23.48 -5.60
CA VAL A 83 -0.77 23.77 -5.83
C VAL A 83 -1.61 23.21 -4.69
N LEU A 84 -1.46 21.91 -4.37
CA LEU A 84 -2.20 21.28 -3.26
C LEU A 84 -1.99 22.01 -1.93
N THR A 85 -0.74 22.37 -1.62
CA THR A 85 -0.41 23.02 -0.35
C THR A 85 -1.06 24.39 -0.21
N ARG A 86 -1.12 25.17 -1.31
CA ARG A 86 -1.80 26.47 -1.32
C ARG A 86 -3.30 26.31 -1.15
N GLU A 87 -3.92 25.39 -1.88
CA GLU A 87 -5.37 25.13 -1.74
C GLU A 87 -5.74 24.74 -0.30
N PHE A 88 -4.95 23.89 0.37
CA PHE A 88 -5.16 23.56 1.78
C PHE A 88 -4.91 24.73 2.74
N TRP A 89 -4.06 25.69 2.36
CA TRP A 89 -3.81 26.90 3.13
C TRP A 89 -4.96 27.90 2.99
N ASP A 90 -5.47 28.06 1.78
CA ASP A 90 -6.52 29.02 1.44
C ASP A 90 -7.92 28.53 1.86
N ALA A 91 -8.14 27.21 1.92
CA ALA A 91 -9.40 26.59 2.36
C ALA A 91 -9.60 26.55 3.89
N ARG A 92 -8.79 27.31 4.65
CA ARG A 92 -8.88 27.42 6.11
C ARG A 92 -9.95 28.38 6.57
#